data_AF-A0A835MQE1-F1
#
_entry.id   AF-A0A835MQE1-F1
#
_cell.length_a   1.000
_cell.length_b   1.000
_cell.length_c   1.000
_cell.angle_alpha   90.00
_cell.angle_beta   90.00
_cell.angle_gamma   90.00
#
_symmetry.space_group_name_H-M   'P 1'
#
loop_
_entity.id
_entity.type
_entity.pdbx_description
1 polymer ?
#
loop_
_entity_poly.entity_id
_entity_poly.type
_entity_poly.pdbx_seq_one_letter_code
_entity_poly.pdbx_strand_id
1 'polypeptide(L)'
;MPLLFALVSLFSFHVRAAVSAHCSTTTPTKTFEKCVTLPTQQASMAWTFHPHNATLDLVFFGTFISPSGWVGWGINPSSAEMTGTRSLIAFPDPNSGQLVLLPFILDPEVKLQKSPPLSRPLDIHLLSSSATLYGGKMATVHNGAAIQIYATLKLVPNKTKIHFVWNRGLYVQGYSPTIHPTTSNDLSSIATIDVFSGFSAAHRDDTRTLKIVHGFLNAVAWGVLLPIGAATARYLRHIQALGPTWFYVHAGIQLCAFIIGTIGFATGIRLGELSPGVVYGLHRKLGFAAFSLGALQTLALLFRPKTTNKFRKYWKSYHHSVGYACVVLGVVNVFQGFEVMGESRSYAKLGYCLCLSTLIGVCIALEVNSWVVFCRKSKEEKLRREGLISGMSGKGSGSHG
;
A
#
# COMPACT_ATOMS: atom_id res chain seq x y z
N MET A 1 29.74 20.88 -32.70
CA MET A 1 29.51 22.30 -32.32
C MET A 1 28.99 23.03 -33.54
N PRO A 2 27.82 23.69 -33.49
CA PRO A 2 26.52 23.10 -33.21
C PRO A 2 25.55 23.39 -34.38
N LEU A 3 25.04 22.35 -35.03
CA LEU A 3 23.94 22.42 -35.98
C LEU A 3 22.78 21.56 -35.44
N LEU A 4 22.37 21.88 -34.21
CA LEU A 4 21.33 21.18 -33.47
C LEU A 4 20.71 22.07 -32.37
N PHE A 5 20.34 23.31 -32.71
CA PHE A 5 19.70 24.24 -31.77
C PHE A 5 18.79 25.24 -32.51
N ALA A 6 17.78 24.75 -33.23
CA ALA A 6 16.74 25.62 -33.79
C ALA A 6 15.47 24.83 -34.15
N LEU A 7 14.89 24.11 -33.19
CA LEU A 7 13.51 23.57 -33.28
C LEU A 7 13.01 23.19 -31.88
N VAL A 8 13.13 24.13 -30.94
CA VAL A 8 12.46 24.10 -29.64
C VAL A 8 11.83 25.47 -29.42
N SER A 9 10.83 25.81 -30.23
CA SER A 9 9.91 26.91 -29.94
C SER A 9 8.77 26.86 -30.96
N LEU A 10 7.79 25.98 -30.73
CA LEU A 10 6.43 26.04 -31.30
C LEU A 10 5.60 24.87 -30.76
N PHE A 11 5.49 24.79 -29.43
CA PHE A 11 4.36 24.13 -28.77
C PHE A 11 4.06 24.87 -27.46
N SER A 12 3.75 26.16 -27.59
CA SER A 12 2.97 26.86 -26.58
C SER A 12 1.52 26.40 -26.73
N PHE A 13 1.23 25.15 -26.36
CA PHE A 13 -0.14 24.80 -26.01
C PHE A 13 -0.49 25.65 -24.81
N HIS A 14 -1.37 26.64 -25.00
CA HIS A 14 -2.15 27.18 -23.91
C HIS A 14 -3.01 26.04 -23.35
N VAL A 15 -2.43 25.26 -22.44
CA VAL A 15 -3.22 24.52 -21.46
C VAL A 15 -3.96 25.60 -20.69
N ARG A 16 -5.26 25.77 -20.98
CA ARG A 16 -6.15 26.47 -20.06
C ARG A 16 -6.00 25.73 -18.74
N ALA A 17 -5.27 26.32 -17.81
CA ALA A 17 -5.19 25.81 -16.46
C ALA A 17 -6.62 25.72 -15.94
N ALA A 18 -7.10 24.49 -15.72
CA ALA A 18 -8.31 24.28 -14.97
C ALA A 18 -8.09 24.92 -13.59
N VAL A 19 -8.86 25.95 -13.27
CA VAL A 19 -8.88 26.56 -11.94
C VAL A 19 -9.52 25.55 -11.00
N SER A 20 -8.74 24.61 -10.47
CA SER A 20 -9.18 23.67 -9.44
C SER A 20 -8.06 23.23 -8.48
N ALA A 21 -7.04 24.07 -8.26
CA ALA A 21 -6.02 23.80 -7.23
C ALA A 21 -5.99 24.85 -6.10
N HIS A 22 -6.62 26.01 -6.30
CA HIS A 22 -6.63 27.07 -5.30
C HIS A 22 -7.99 27.14 -4.60
N CYS A 23 -7.89 27.00 -3.29
CA CYS A 23 -8.96 27.26 -2.37
C CYS A 23 -9.50 28.69 -2.54
N SER A 24 -10.81 28.82 -2.81
CA SER A 24 -11.48 30.11 -2.96
C SER A 24 -12.56 30.27 -1.91
N THR A 25 -12.53 31.37 -1.18
CA THR A 25 -13.59 31.79 -0.27
C THR A 25 -14.76 32.45 -0.99
N THR A 26 -14.57 32.88 -2.23
CA THR A 26 -15.61 33.60 -2.99
C THR A 26 -16.21 32.70 -4.06
N THR A 27 -17.54 32.67 -4.10
CA THR A 27 -18.32 32.06 -5.17
C THR A 27 -19.28 33.11 -5.76
N PRO A 28 -19.87 32.87 -6.95
CA PRO A 28 -20.84 33.81 -7.52
C PRO A 28 -22.07 34.08 -6.64
N THR A 29 -22.39 33.16 -5.73
CA THR A 29 -23.61 33.23 -4.89
C THR A 29 -23.33 33.65 -3.45
N LYS A 30 -22.15 33.33 -2.91
CA LYS A 30 -21.81 33.52 -1.49
C LYS A 30 -20.31 33.66 -1.27
N THR A 31 -19.94 34.43 -0.25
CA THR A 31 -18.58 34.55 0.27
C THR A 31 -18.48 33.83 1.61
N PHE A 32 -17.37 33.12 1.83
CA PHE A 32 -17.08 32.32 3.01
C PHE A 32 -15.87 32.90 3.78
N GLU A 33 -15.75 32.59 5.06
CA GLU A 33 -14.65 33.09 5.90
C GLU A 33 -13.38 32.27 5.76
N LYS A 34 -13.53 30.95 5.64
CA LYS A 34 -12.43 29.99 5.66
C LYS A 34 -12.52 29.08 4.46
N CYS A 35 -11.37 28.55 4.07
CA CYS A 35 -11.31 27.55 3.04
C CYS A 35 -10.09 26.64 3.23
N VAL A 36 -10.17 25.40 2.74
CA VAL A 36 -9.03 24.47 2.69
C VAL A 36 -8.97 23.72 1.36
N THR A 37 -7.77 23.52 0.83
CA THR A 37 -7.53 22.55 -0.25
C THR A 37 -7.46 21.15 0.35
N LEU A 38 -8.24 20.23 -0.19
CA LEU A 38 -8.31 18.85 0.29
C LEU A 38 -7.13 18.03 -0.25
N PRO A 39 -6.66 17.00 0.49
CA PRO A 39 -5.44 16.27 0.16
C PRO A 39 -5.51 15.45 -1.13
N THR A 40 -6.72 15.19 -1.65
CA THR A 40 -6.93 14.28 -2.79
C THR A 40 -7.88 14.89 -3.81
N GLN A 41 -7.86 14.33 -5.01
CA GLN A 41 -8.82 14.61 -6.10
C GLN A 41 -8.88 16.09 -6.57
N GLN A 42 -7.89 16.91 -6.21
CA GLN A 42 -7.87 18.36 -6.51
C GLN A 42 -9.16 19.06 -6.05
N ALA A 43 -9.72 18.57 -4.94
CA ALA A 43 -10.92 19.12 -4.35
C ALA A 43 -10.58 20.21 -3.33
N SER A 44 -11.54 21.08 -3.04
CA SER A 44 -11.43 22.06 -1.97
C SER A 44 -12.78 22.29 -1.32
N MET A 45 -12.78 22.93 -0.16
CA MET A 45 -14.02 23.38 0.47
C MET A 45 -13.82 24.76 1.08
N ALA A 46 -14.89 25.54 1.10
CA ALA A 46 -14.96 26.81 1.81
C ALA A 46 -16.17 26.81 2.74
N TRP A 47 -16.06 27.48 3.88
CA TRP A 47 -17.10 27.50 4.88
C TRP A 47 -17.09 28.75 5.76
N THR A 48 -18.23 29.03 6.35
CA THR A 48 -18.44 30.00 7.43
C THR A 48 -19.15 29.27 8.55
N PHE A 49 -18.60 29.31 9.76
CA PHE A 49 -19.22 28.72 10.93
C PHE A 49 -19.75 29.82 11.84
N HIS A 50 -21.05 29.78 12.13
CA HIS A 50 -21.75 30.73 12.98
C HIS A 50 -21.89 30.15 14.39
N PRO A 51 -21.07 30.58 15.38
CA PRO A 51 -21.03 29.91 16.68
C PRO A 51 -22.32 30.09 17.49
N HIS A 52 -22.99 31.25 17.35
CA HIS A 52 -24.17 31.60 18.14
C HIS A 52 -25.36 30.65 17.95
N ASN A 53 -25.51 30.08 16.74
CA ASN A 53 -26.61 29.17 16.41
C ASN A 53 -26.11 27.79 15.94
N ALA A 54 -24.82 27.51 16.09
CA ALA A 54 -24.13 26.30 15.65
C ALA A 54 -24.40 25.95 14.17
N THR A 55 -24.49 26.96 13.29
CA THR A 55 -24.79 26.75 11.87
C THR A 55 -23.51 26.78 11.03
N LEU A 56 -23.34 25.79 10.16
CA LEU A 56 -22.24 25.68 9.22
C LEU A 56 -22.77 25.91 7.81
N ASP A 57 -22.31 26.99 7.19
CA ASP A 57 -22.46 27.23 5.76
C ASP A 57 -21.23 26.73 5.04
N LEU A 58 -21.40 25.88 4.03
CA LEU A 58 -20.31 25.20 3.35
C LEU A 58 -20.57 25.13 1.84
N VAL A 59 -19.48 25.22 1.08
CA VAL A 59 -19.41 24.79 -0.32
C VAL A 59 -18.26 23.81 -0.51
N PHE A 60 -18.53 22.72 -1.23
CA PHE A 60 -17.53 21.78 -1.72
C PHE A 60 -17.28 22.01 -3.21
N PHE A 61 -16.01 22.01 -3.60
CA PHE A 61 -15.55 22.10 -4.98
C PHE A 61 -14.96 20.76 -5.42
N GLY A 62 -15.52 20.19 -6.48
CA GLY A 62 -15.07 18.93 -7.05
C GLY A 62 -15.14 18.92 -8.58
N THR A 63 -14.74 17.81 -9.18
CA THR A 63 -14.75 17.63 -10.64
C THR A 63 -15.26 16.25 -11.02
N PHE A 64 -16.12 16.18 -12.03
CA PHE A 64 -16.59 14.93 -12.62
C PHE A 64 -15.46 14.22 -13.37
N ILE A 65 -15.49 12.88 -13.38
CA ILE A 65 -14.56 12.03 -14.14
C ILE A 65 -15.22 11.34 -15.34
N SER A 66 -16.51 11.61 -15.55
CA SER A 66 -17.32 10.99 -16.60
C SER A 66 -18.58 11.83 -16.87
N PRO A 67 -19.08 11.92 -18.11
CA PRO A 67 -20.34 12.59 -18.44
C PRO A 67 -21.57 12.03 -17.71
N SER A 68 -21.56 10.76 -17.34
CA SER A 68 -22.64 10.10 -16.58
C SER A 68 -22.30 9.94 -15.09
N GLY A 69 -21.16 10.49 -14.67
CA GLY A 69 -20.59 10.27 -13.34
C GLY A 69 -21.33 11.00 -12.23
N TRP A 70 -20.82 10.81 -11.02
CA TRP A 70 -21.31 11.49 -9.83
C TRP A 70 -20.15 12.10 -9.05
N VAL A 71 -20.43 13.17 -8.31
CA VAL A 71 -19.51 13.82 -7.37
C VAL A 71 -20.27 14.03 -6.07
N GLY A 72 -19.65 13.67 -4.94
CA GLY A 72 -20.32 13.80 -3.65
C GLY A 72 -19.36 14.05 -2.51
N TRP A 73 -19.91 14.64 -1.46
CA TRP A 73 -19.23 14.80 -0.18
C TRP A 73 -20.22 14.55 0.95
N GLY A 74 -19.72 14.34 2.16
CA GLY A 74 -20.56 14.16 3.32
C GLY A 74 -19.81 14.31 4.63
N ILE A 75 -20.60 14.27 5.72
CA ILE A 75 -20.09 14.28 7.09
C ILE A 75 -20.39 12.95 7.74
N ASN A 76 -19.38 12.37 8.37
CA ASN A 76 -19.55 11.23 9.25
C ASN A 76 -19.56 11.73 10.72
N PRO A 77 -20.62 11.44 11.50
CA PRO A 77 -20.74 11.92 12.87
C PRO A 77 -19.83 11.18 13.86
N SER A 78 -19.25 10.05 13.48
CA SER A 78 -18.53 9.14 14.39
C SER A 78 -17.03 9.04 14.11
N SER A 79 -16.63 8.99 12.84
CA SER A 79 -15.25 8.65 12.43
C SER A 79 -14.92 9.19 11.04
N ALA A 80 -13.64 9.34 10.71
CA ALA A 80 -13.22 9.71 9.35
C ALA A 80 -13.20 8.50 8.41
N GLU A 81 -14.39 7.99 8.06
CA GLU A 81 -14.54 6.86 7.14
C GLU A 81 -15.82 6.98 6.29
N MET A 82 -15.85 6.29 5.15
CA MET A 82 -17.00 6.33 4.22
C MET A 82 -18.27 5.73 4.84
N THR A 83 -18.14 4.61 5.55
CA THR A 83 -19.28 3.95 6.20
C THR A 83 -19.76 4.80 7.38
N GLY A 84 -21.05 5.10 7.44
CA GLY A 84 -21.63 6.05 8.37
C GLY A 84 -21.61 7.50 7.87
N THR A 85 -21.20 7.76 6.62
CA THR A 85 -21.26 9.13 6.08
C THR A 85 -22.68 9.51 5.68
N ARG A 86 -23.10 10.72 6.04
CA ARG A 86 -24.31 11.39 5.55
C ARG A 86 -23.86 12.29 4.40
N SER A 87 -24.15 11.87 3.18
CA SER A 87 -23.59 12.45 1.97
C SER A 87 -24.64 13.12 1.10
N LEU A 88 -24.21 14.17 0.42
CA LEU A 88 -24.91 14.81 -0.69
C LEU A 88 -24.15 14.46 -1.97
N ILE A 89 -24.85 13.83 -2.91
CA ILE A 89 -24.25 13.33 -4.14
C ILE A 89 -24.97 13.95 -5.33
N ALA A 90 -24.18 14.60 -6.19
CA ALA A 90 -24.64 15.27 -7.38
C ALA A 90 -24.31 14.46 -8.64
N PHE A 91 -25.27 14.38 -9.56
CA PHE A 91 -25.11 13.68 -10.84
C PHE A 91 -26.13 14.21 -11.86
N PRO A 92 -25.86 14.07 -13.17
CA PRO A 92 -26.86 14.37 -14.19
C PRO A 92 -27.96 13.30 -14.16
N ASP A 93 -29.20 13.75 -14.12
CA ASP A 93 -30.40 12.93 -14.21
C ASP A 93 -30.34 12.03 -15.46
N PRO A 94 -30.49 10.70 -15.35
CA PRO A 94 -30.36 9.81 -16.50
C PRO A 94 -31.37 10.05 -17.62
N ASN A 95 -32.52 10.67 -17.32
CA ASN A 95 -33.60 10.90 -18.27
C ASN A 95 -33.52 12.28 -18.92
N SER A 96 -33.22 13.32 -18.13
CA SER A 96 -33.27 14.72 -18.54
C SER A 96 -31.88 15.36 -18.71
N GLY A 97 -30.82 14.74 -18.18
CA GLY A 97 -29.46 15.30 -18.15
C GLY A 97 -29.28 16.47 -17.17
N GLN A 98 -30.35 16.91 -16.48
CA GLN A 98 -30.28 18.01 -15.53
C GLN A 98 -29.49 17.60 -14.28
N LEU A 99 -28.77 18.55 -13.68
CA LEU A 99 -28.03 18.27 -12.46
C LEU A 99 -29.00 18.05 -11.28
N VAL A 100 -28.91 16.89 -10.65
CA VAL A 100 -29.67 16.53 -9.45
C VAL A 100 -28.72 16.39 -8.28
N LEU A 101 -29.16 16.78 -7.08
CA LEU A 101 -28.47 16.58 -5.82
C LEU A 101 -29.37 15.77 -4.88
N LEU A 102 -28.91 14.59 -4.47
CA LEU A 102 -29.68 13.71 -3.59
C LEU A 102 -28.92 13.40 -2.28
N PRO A 103 -29.63 13.28 -1.15
CA PRO A 103 -29.06 12.82 0.11
C PRO A 103 -28.97 11.29 0.16
N PHE A 104 -27.89 10.79 0.76
CA PHE A 104 -27.65 9.37 1.02
C PHE A 104 -27.04 9.18 2.41
N ILE A 105 -27.40 8.08 3.05
CA ILE A 105 -26.73 7.60 4.27
C ILE A 105 -25.99 6.33 3.89
N LEU A 106 -24.67 6.39 3.92
CA LEU A 106 -23.80 5.27 3.54
C LEU A 106 -23.71 4.28 4.70
N ASP A 107 -24.39 3.15 4.60
CA ASP A 107 -24.30 2.05 5.58
C ASP A 107 -23.23 1.01 5.16
N PRO A 108 -22.89 0.02 6.01
CA PRO A 108 -21.89 -0.98 5.66
C PRO A 108 -22.22 -1.82 4.41
N GLU A 109 -23.49 -1.88 4.00
CA GLU A 109 -23.95 -2.69 2.86
C GLU A 109 -23.62 -2.02 1.51
N VAL A 110 -23.30 -0.72 1.49
CA VAL A 110 -22.82 -0.04 0.28
C VAL A 110 -21.41 -0.48 -0.11
N LYS A 111 -20.67 -1.11 0.81
CA LYS A 111 -19.29 -1.54 0.60
C LYS A 111 -19.23 -2.60 -0.50
N LEU A 112 -18.36 -2.36 -1.49
CA LEU A 112 -18.22 -3.22 -2.68
C LEU A 112 -19.55 -3.43 -3.44
N GLN A 113 -20.47 -2.46 -3.37
CA GLN A 113 -21.77 -2.51 -4.03
C GLN A 113 -22.61 -3.75 -3.66
N LYS A 114 -22.48 -4.27 -2.42
CA LYS A 114 -23.29 -5.42 -1.96
C LYS A 114 -24.79 -5.10 -2.04
N SER A 115 -25.18 -3.87 -1.71
CA SER A 115 -26.48 -3.29 -2.06
C SER A 115 -26.34 -1.88 -2.64
N PRO A 116 -27.14 -1.50 -3.66
CA PRO A 116 -27.11 -0.16 -4.23
C PRO A 116 -27.61 0.88 -3.20
N PRO A 117 -26.87 1.97 -2.93
CA PRO A 117 -27.33 3.03 -2.05
C PRO A 117 -28.58 3.72 -2.60
N LEU A 118 -29.65 3.73 -1.81
CA LEU A 118 -30.89 4.44 -2.13
C LEU A 118 -30.92 5.80 -1.43
N SER A 119 -31.43 6.82 -2.13
CA SER A 119 -31.58 8.14 -1.56
C SER A 119 -32.63 8.12 -0.44
N ARG A 120 -32.31 8.78 0.67
CA ARG A 120 -33.21 8.96 1.81
C ARG A 120 -32.86 10.24 2.57
N PRO A 121 -33.83 10.84 3.30
CA PRO A 121 -33.56 12.00 4.14
C PRO A 121 -32.41 11.73 5.12
N LEU A 122 -31.57 12.75 5.33
CA LEU A 122 -30.48 12.65 6.30
C LEU A 122 -31.02 12.75 7.72
N ASP A 123 -30.38 12.02 8.63
CA ASP A 123 -30.61 12.10 10.08
C ASP A 123 -29.78 13.20 10.76
N ILE A 124 -29.14 14.05 9.95
CA ILE A 124 -28.51 15.31 10.36
C ILE A 124 -29.38 16.49 9.91
N HIS A 125 -29.33 17.60 10.65
CA HIS A 125 -30.20 18.74 10.40
C HIS A 125 -29.66 19.59 9.22
N LEU A 126 -30.03 19.17 8.01
CA LEU A 126 -29.77 19.88 6.76
C LEU A 126 -30.83 20.97 6.54
N LEU A 127 -30.42 22.23 6.63
CA LEU A 127 -31.30 23.39 6.46
C LEU A 127 -31.52 23.71 4.98
N SER A 128 -30.47 23.61 4.17
CA SER A 128 -30.55 23.82 2.73
C SER A 128 -29.41 23.08 2.03
N SER A 129 -29.62 22.73 0.75
CA SER A 129 -28.58 22.21 -0.12
C SER A 129 -28.87 22.55 -1.58
N SER A 130 -27.83 22.77 -2.36
CA SER A 130 -27.94 23.02 -3.79
C SER A 130 -26.65 22.65 -4.50
N ALA A 131 -26.72 22.41 -5.81
CA ALA A 131 -25.54 22.14 -6.62
C ALA A 131 -25.60 22.96 -7.90
N THR A 132 -24.45 23.44 -8.35
CA THR A 132 -24.30 24.16 -9.62
C THR A 132 -23.00 23.77 -10.30
N LEU A 133 -23.04 23.69 -11.62
CA LEU A 133 -21.84 23.55 -12.42
C LEU A 133 -21.11 24.88 -12.54
N TYR A 134 -19.79 24.81 -12.64
CA TYR A 134 -18.97 25.97 -12.98
C TYR A 134 -19.28 26.40 -14.43
N GLY A 135 -19.60 27.67 -14.64
CA GLY A 135 -20.11 28.18 -15.92
C GLY A 135 -21.64 28.40 -15.96
N GLY A 136 -22.35 28.09 -14.87
CA GLY A 136 -23.76 28.44 -14.69
C GLY A 136 -24.73 27.56 -15.51
N LYS A 137 -25.89 28.11 -15.86
CA LYS A 137 -27.03 27.35 -16.44
C LYS A 137 -26.76 26.69 -17.79
N MET A 138 -25.71 27.10 -18.51
CA MET A 138 -25.33 26.53 -19.81
C MET A 138 -24.23 25.47 -19.71
N ALA A 139 -23.67 25.24 -18.52
CA ALA A 139 -22.65 24.24 -18.34
C ALA A 139 -23.25 22.83 -18.40
N THR A 140 -22.52 21.90 -19.02
CA THR A 140 -22.91 20.50 -19.16
C THR A 140 -21.92 19.59 -18.45
N VAL A 141 -22.41 18.44 -17.96
CA VAL A 141 -21.54 17.45 -17.31
C VAL A 141 -20.68 16.75 -18.37
N HIS A 142 -19.37 16.79 -18.18
CA HIS A 142 -18.37 16.11 -19.00
C HIS A 142 -17.17 15.74 -18.14
N ASN A 143 -16.23 14.97 -18.68
CA ASN A 143 -15.01 14.65 -17.96
C ASN A 143 -14.20 15.93 -17.65
N GLY A 144 -13.92 16.19 -16.37
CA GLY A 144 -13.27 17.41 -15.90
C GLY A 144 -14.23 18.57 -15.57
N ALA A 145 -15.54 18.41 -15.78
CA ALA A 145 -16.52 19.44 -15.42
C ALA A 145 -16.46 19.73 -13.92
N ALA A 146 -16.30 21.01 -13.54
CA ALA A 146 -16.24 21.44 -12.16
C ALA A 146 -17.64 21.69 -11.58
N ILE A 147 -17.82 21.32 -10.31
CA ILE A 147 -19.09 21.44 -9.59
C ILE A 147 -18.88 22.10 -8.22
N GLN A 148 -19.87 22.88 -7.82
CA GLN A 148 -20.02 23.48 -6.50
C GLN A 148 -21.25 22.88 -5.83
N ILE A 149 -21.07 22.25 -4.67
CA ILE A 149 -22.16 21.67 -3.87
C ILE A 149 -22.24 22.45 -2.57
N TYR A 150 -23.34 23.18 -2.39
CA TYR A 150 -23.62 23.99 -1.22
C TYR A 150 -24.46 23.21 -0.20
N ALA A 151 -24.18 23.42 1.07
CA ALA A 151 -25.06 23.00 2.15
C ALA A 151 -25.00 23.97 3.33
N THR A 152 -26.14 24.13 3.99
CA THR A 152 -26.24 24.76 5.31
C THR A 152 -26.71 23.71 6.29
N LEU A 153 -25.91 23.47 7.33
CA LEU A 153 -26.09 22.41 8.32
C LEU A 153 -26.17 23.01 9.71
N LYS A 154 -27.05 22.49 10.56
CA LYS A 154 -27.02 22.79 11.99
C LYS A 154 -26.23 21.71 12.70
N LEU A 155 -25.10 22.10 13.27
CA LEU A 155 -24.22 21.22 14.03
C LEU A 155 -24.72 21.05 15.46
N VAL A 156 -24.22 19.99 16.11
CA VAL A 156 -24.41 19.81 17.56
C VAL A 156 -23.61 20.91 18.28
N PRO A 157 -24.20 21.65 19.23
CA PRO A 157 -23.48 22.66 20.01
C PRO A 157 -22.21 22.09 20.65
N ASN A 158 -21.14 22.88 20.70
CA ASN A 158 -19.82 22.50 21.22
C ASN A 158 -19.09 21.35 20.49
N LYS A 159 -19.60 20.88 19.34
CA LYS A 159 -18.87 19.96 18.44
C LYS A 159 -18.46 20.68 17.16
N THR A 160 -17.22 21.17 17.15
CA THR A 160 -16.64 21.89 15.99
C THR A 160 -15.81 21.00 15.07
N LYS A 161 -15.47 19.78 15.50
CA LYS A 161 -14.77 18.81 14.67
C LYS A 161 -15.76 18.04 13.80
N ILE A 162 -15.55 18.09 12.49
CA ILE A 162 -16.31 17.33 11.51
C ILE A 162 -15.39 16.34 10.78
N HIS A 163 -15.88 15.12 10.58
CA HIS A 163 -15.22 14.14 9.72
C HIS A 163 -15.81 14.27 8.32
N PHE A 164 -15.02 14.83 7.42
CA PHE A 164 -15.38 15.15 6.05
C PHE A 164 -14.93 14.04 5.11
N VAL A 165 -15.81 13.59 4.23
CA VAL A 165 -15.55 12.53 3.25
C VAL A 165 -16.00 13.03 1.88
N TRP A 166 -15.21 12.79 0.84
CA TRP A 166 -15.58 13.16 -0.53
C TRP A 166 -15.17 12.06 -1.51
N ASN A 167 -15.90 11.95 -2.61
CA ASN A 167 -15.51 11.09 -3.71
C ASN A 167 -16.25 11.42 -5.00
N ARG A 168 -15.90 10.69 -6.06
CA ARG A 168 -16.49 10.79 -7.39
C ARG A 168 -16.47 9.45 -8.11
N GLY A 169 -17.46 9.18 -8.94
CA GLY A 169 -17.60 7.92 -9.66
C GLY A 169 -17.95 8.09 -11.13
N LEU A 170 -17.87 6.97 -11.86
CA LEU A 170 -17.96 6.95 -13.33
C LEU A 170 -19.39 6.99 -13.85
N TYR A 171 -20.36 6.43 -13.12
CA TYR A 171 -21.76 6.42 -13.53
C TYR A 171 -22.73 6.25 -12.36
N VAL A 172 -24.01 6.50 -12.62
CA VAL A 172 -25.13 6.26 -11.72
C VAL A 172 -26.06 5.25 -12.36
N GLN A 173 -26.60 4.31 -11.57
CA GLN A 173 -27.55 3.31 -12.04
C GLN A 173 -28.85 3.43 -11.23
N GLY A 174 -29.96 3.75 -11.89
CA GLY A 174 -31.27 3.86 -11.21
C GLY A 174 -31.27 4.84 -10.04
N TYR A 175 -30.70 6.04 -10.24
CA TYR A 175 -30.50 7.06 -9.19
C TYR A 175 -29.60 6.63 -8.01
N SER A 176 -28.96 5.47 -8.08
CA SER A 176 -27.96 5.00 -7.12
C SER A 176 -26.56 5.22 -7.68
N PRO A 177 -25.67 5.97 -6.99
CA PRO A 177 -24.27 6.07 -7.38
C PRO A 177 -23.61 4.69 -7.34
N THR A 178 -22.79 4.38 -8.34
CA THR A 178 -21.97 3.16 -8.31
C THR A 178 -20.68 3.39 -7.56
N ILE A 179 -20.01 2.31 -7.18
CA ILE A 179 -18.69 2.35 -6.55
C ILE A 179 -17.73 3.31 -7.27
N HIS A 180 -17.05 4.15 -6.48
CA HIS A 180 -16.01 5.04 -6.98
C HIS A 180 -14.73 4.24 -7.28
N PRO A 181 -13.80 4.77 -8.10
CA PRO A 181 -12.48 4.16 -8.26
C PRO A 181 -11.80 3.94 -6.90
N THR A 182 -11.12 2.82 -6.72
CA THR A 182 -10.50 2.44 -5.43
C THR A 182 -8.99 2.65 -5.45
N THR A 183 -8.51 3.70 -6.11
CA THR A 183 -7.07 4.02 -6.09
C THR A 183 -6.67 4.56 -4.72
N SER A 184 -5.37 4.59 -4.43
CA SER A 184 -4.86 5.15 -3.17
C SER A 184 -5.38 6.57 -2.92
N ASN A 185 -5.38 7.41 -3.95
CA ASN A 185 -5.88 8.79 -3.89
C ASN A 185 -7.38 8.87 -3.59
N ASP A 186 -8.19 7.94 -4.11
CA ASP A 186 -9.64 7.95 -3.85
C ASP A 186 -9.97 7.44 -2.46
N LEU A 187 -9.27 6.40 -2.00
CA LEU A 187 -9.48 5.79 -0.68
C LEU A 187 -8.98 6.67 0.47
N SER A 188 -8.08 7.62 0.20
CA SER A 188 -7.62 8.61 1.18
C SER A 188 -8.45 9.90 1.20
N SER A 189 -9.62 9.94 0.54
CA SER A 189 -10.48 11.12 0.45
C SER A 189 -11.34 11.34 1.70
N ILE A 190 -10.64 11.45 2.84
CA ILE A 190 -11.17 11.69 4.17
C ILE A 190 -10.35 12.78 4.86
N ALA A 191 -10.99 13.61 5.68
CA ALA A 191 -10.34 14.64 6.48
C ALA A 191 -11.10 14.88 7.78
N THR A 192 -10.40 15.33 8.82
CA THR A 192 -11.05 15.83 10.04
C THR A 192 -10.71 17.31 10.21
N ILE A 193 -11.73 18.15 10.18
CA ILE A 193 -11.60 19.60 10.14
C ILE A 193 -12.28 20.18 11.38
N ASP A 194 -11.58 21.05 12.09
CA ASP A 194 -12.21 21.89 13.11
C ASP A 194 -12.74 23.16 12.43
N VAL A 195 -14.07 23.24 12.27
CA VAL A 195 -14.71 24.32 11.53
C VAL A 195 -14.55 25.68 12.24
N PHE A 196 -14.33 25.68 13.55
CA PHE A 196 -14.14 26.90 14.32
C PHE A 196 -12.73 27.43 14.15
N SER A 197 -11.70 26.61 14.28
CA SER A 197 -10.31 27.09 14.16
C SER A 197 -9.87 27.26 12.71
N GLY A 198 -10.40 26.48 11.77
CA GLY A 198 -9.90 26.45 10.40
C GLY A 198 -8.81 25.40 10.18
N PHE A 199 -8.21 24.92 11.27
CA PHE A 199 -7.18 23.90 11.18
C PHE A 199 -7.82 22.55 10.90
N SER A 200 -7.37 21.93 9.81
CA SER A 200 -7.46 20.48 9.72
C SER A 200 -6.60 19.95 10.87
N ALA A 201 -7.19 19.20 11.80
CA ALA A 201 -6.38 18.38 12.66
C ALA A 201 -5.62 17.47 11.70
N ALA A 202 -4.32 17.75 11.48
CA ALA A 202 -3.47 16.87 10.70
C ALA A 202 -3.74 15.49 11.27
N HIS A 203 -4.36 14.61 10.48
CA HIS A 203 -4.48 13.22 10.85
C HIS A 203 -3.04 12.84 11.16
N ARG A 204 -2.73 12.61 12.45
CA ARG A 204 -1.35 12.34 12.86
C ARG A 204 -0.82 11.32 11.87
N ASP A 205 0.33 11.62 11.27
CA ASP A 205 0.98 10.85 10.21
C ASP A 205 1.42 9.46 10.71
N ASP A 206 0.81 8.98 11.79
CA ASP A 206 1.00 7.70 12.45
C ASP A 206 0.66 6.57 11.50
N THR A 207 -0.41 6.68 10.70
CA THR A 207 -0.74 5.66 9.70
C THR A 207 0.30 5.60 8.58
N ARG A 208 0.82 6.74 8.12
CA ARG A 208 1.89 6.78 7.12
C ARG A 208 3.20 6.23 7.69
N THR A 209 3.54 6.64 8.90
CA THR A 209 4.72 6.16 9.63
C THR A 209 4.64 4.65 9.83
N LEU A 210 3.49 4.13 10.25
CA LEU A 210 3.25 2.70 10.38
C LEU A 210 3.35 1.96 9.04
N LYS A 211 2.86 2.54 7.93
CA LYS A 211 3.04 1.98 6.57
C LYS A 211 4.52 1.87 6.20
N ILE A 212 5.30 2.92 6.45
CA ILE A 212 6.75 2.94 6.19
C ILE A 212 7.47 1.91 7.07
N VAL A 213 7.18 1.87 8.37
CA VAL A 213 7.77 0.91 9.31
C VAL A 213 7.42 -0.53 8.91
N HIS A 214 6.16 -0.81 8.60
CA HIS A 214 5.71 -2.12 8.11
C HIS A 214 6.47 -2.54 6.85
N GLY A 215 6.56 -1.66 5.85
CA GLY A 215 7.27 -1.91 4.60
C GLY A 215 8.75 -2.18 4.82
N PHE A 216 9.42 -1.34 5.61
CA PHE A 216 10.84 -1.47 5.92
C PHE A 216 11.16 -2.78 6.66
N LEU A 217 10.46 -3.06 7.77
CA LEU A 217 10.69 -4.26 8.58
C LEU A 217 10.51 -5.53 7.73
N ASN A 218 9.46 -5.59 6.91
CA ASN A 218 9.18 -6.77 6.10
C ASN A 218 10.10 -6.91 4.88
N ALA A 219 10.55 -5.80 4.27
CA ALA A 219 11.55 -5.84 3.22
C ALA A 219 12.89 -6.38 3.74
N VAL A 220 13.32 -5.94 4.93
CA VAL A 220 14.54 -6.44 5.59
C VAL A 220 14.38 -7.91 5.98
N ALA A 221 13.30 -8.26 6.69
CA ALA A 221 13.08 -9.61 7.20
C ALA A 221 12.82 -10.64 6.08
N TRP A 222 11.69 -10.49 5.37
CA TRP A 222 11.23 -11.47 4.39
C TRP A 222 11.92 -11.33 3.04
N GLY A 223 12.28 -10.10 2.68
CA GLY A 223 12.85 -9.77 1.37
C GLY A 223 14.37 -9.91 1.27
N VAL A 224 15.11 -9.86 2.38
CA VAL A 224 16.59 -9.87 2.39
C VAL A 224 17.17 -10.93 3.34
N LEU A 225 16.83 -10.89 4.63
CA LEU A 225 17.42 -11.80 5.63
C LEU A 225 17.06 -13.27 5.36
N LEU A 226 15.81 -13.59 4.98
CA LEU A 226 15.43 -14.96 4.62
C LEU A 226 16.24 -15.52 3.44
N PRO A 227 16.36 -14.84 2.28
CA PRO A 227 17.27 -15.21 1.21
C PRO A 227 18.73 -15.39 1.66
N ILE A 228 19.26 -14.46 2.45
CA ILE A 228 20.64 -14.54 2.98
C ILE A 228 20.79 -15.80 3.82
N GLY A 229 19.87 -16.08 4.75
CA GLY A 229 19.91 -17.28 5.58
C GLY A 229 19.88 -18.56 4.75
N ALA A 230 19.08 -18.61 3.67
CA ALA A 230 19.05 -19.74 2.75
C ALA A 230 20.39 -19.91 2.00
N ALA A 231 20.98 -18.82 1.50
CA ALA A 231 22.29 -18.82 0.86
C ALA A 231 23.40 -19.27 1.83
N THR A 232 23.39 -18.78 3.07
CA THR A 232 24.32 -19.20 4.14
C THR A 232 24.30 -20.72 4.33
N ALA A 233 23.11 -21.32 4.47
CA ALA A 233 22.98 -22.77 4.63
C ALA A 233 23.43 -23.55 3.39
N ARG A 234 23.21 -23.01 2.18
CA ARG A 234 23.64 -23.66 0.94
C ARG A 234 25.16 -23.67 0.81
N TYR A 235 25.82 -22.51 0.97
CA TYR A 235 27.24 -22.39 0.64
C TYR A 235 28.17 -22.72 1.81
N LEU A 236 27.85 -22.32 3.05
CA LEU A 236 28.75 -22.55 4.19
C LEU A 236 28.75 -24.01 4.66
N ARG A 237 27.68 -24.77 4.40
CA ARG A 237 27.56 -26.18 4.81
C ARG A 237 28.63 -27.08 4.21
N HIS A 238 29.19 -26.72 3.05
CA HIS A 238 30.21 -27.50 2.36
C HIS A 238 31.64 -27.22 2.85
N ILE A 239 31.83 -26.19 3.68
CA ILE A 239 33.12 -25.80 4.21
C ILE A 239 33.42 -26.62 5.47
N GLN A 240 34.24 -27.66 5.34
CA GLN A 240 34.58 -28.57 6.44
C GLN A 240 35.18 -27.84 7.66
N ALA A 241 35.99 -26.80 7.42
CA ALA A 241 36.59 -25.98 8.48
C ALA A 241 35.57 -25.29 9.40
N LEU A 242 34.34 -25.05 8.92
CA LEU A 242 33.30 -24.41 9.71
C LEU A 242 32.50 -25.38 10.59
N GLY A 243 32.64 -26.70 10.42
CA GLY A 243 31.96 -27.69 11.26
C GLY A 243 30.45 -27.41 11.43
N PRO A 244 29.91 -27.34 12.66
CA PRO A 244 28.50 -27.02 12.91
C PRO A 244 28.17 -25.51 12.84
N THR A 245 29.15 -24.63 12.71
CA THR A 245 28.95 -23.17 12.78
C THR A 245 27.97 -22.66 11.71
N TRP A 246 28.01 -23.20 10.49
CA TRP A 246 27.07 -22.81 9.43
C TRP A 246 25.60 -22.98 9.86
N PHE A 247 25.31 -24.01 10.67
CA PHE A 247 23.95 -24.30 11.13
C PHE A 247 23.48 -23.23 12.12
N TYR A 248 24.33 -22.82 13.05
CA TYR A 248 24.01 -21.76 14.01
C TYR A 248 23.87 -20.40 13.34
N VAL A 249 24.74 -20.07 12.37
CA VAL A 249 24.63 -18.82 11.60
C VAL A 249 23.34 -18.81 10.79
N HIS A 250 23.01 -19.90 10.08
CA HIS A 250 21.73 -20.03 9.39
C HIS A 250 20.55 -19.88 10.35
N ALA A 251 20.53 -20.64 11.45
CA ALA A 251 19.44 -20.60 12.41
C ALA A 251 19.27 -19.21 13.04
N GLY A 252 20.38 -18.53 13.37
CA GLY A 252 20.37 -17.17 13.90
C GLY A 252 19.80 -16.16 12.92
N ILE A 253 20.25 -16.17 11.66
CA ILE A 253 19.72 -15.26 10.63
C ILE A 253 18.22 -15.51 10.42
N GLN A 254 17.78 -16.77 10.32
CA GLN A 254 16.38 -17.11 10.11
C GLN A 254 15.49 -16.73 11.31
N LEU A 255 15.97 -16.93 12.55
CA LEU A 255 15.22 -16.55 13.74
C LEU A 255 15.10 -15.02 13.85
N CYS A 256 16.17 -14.27 13.59
CA CYS A 256 16.14 -12.81 13.54
C CYS A 256 15.17 -12.31 12.47
N ALA A 257 15.22 -12.88 11.26
CA ALA A 257 14.29 -12.56 10.19
C ALA A 257 12.85 -12.81 10.60
N PHE A 258 12.55 -13.95 11.23
CA PHE A 258 11.20 -14.30 11.65
C PHE A 258 10.68 -13.37 12.77
N ILE A 259 11.52 -12.99 13.74
CA ILE A 259 11.13 -12.06 14.82
C ILE A 259 10.79 -10.68 14.24
N ILE A 260 11.70 -10.10 13.45
CA ILE A 260 11.50 -8.79 12.80
C ILE A 260 10.27 -8.86 11.89
N GLY A 261 10.14 -9.94 11.13
CA GLY A 261 9.00 -10.20 10.24
C GLY A 261 7.68 -10.35 10.98
N THR A 262 7.68 -10.88 12.21
CA THR A 262 6.49 -10.98 13.06
C THR A 262 6.04 -9.59 13.54
N ILE A 263 6.99 -8.73 13.94
CA ILE A 263 6.69 -7.33 14.30
C ILE A 263 6.12 -6.61 13.07
N GLY A 264 6.77 -6.76 11.91
CA GLY A 264 6.27 -6.21 10.64
C GLY A 264 4.87 -6.73 10.29
N PHE A 265 4.61 -8.01 10.45
CA PHE A 265 3.29 -8.62 10.20
C PHE A 265 2.21 -8.07 11.15
N ALA A 266 2.50 -7.98 12.45
CA ALA A 266 1.59 -7.42 13.45
C ALA A 266 1.25 -5.94 13.13
N THR A 267 2.23 -5.14 12.72
CA THR A 267 1.99 -3.77 12.24
C THR A 267 1.07 -3.74 11.02
N GLY A 268 1.19 -4.73 10.13
CA GLY A 268 0.30 -4.88 8.96
C GLY A 268 -1.14 -5.18 9.34
N ILE A 269 -1.36 -6.02 10.36
CA ILE A 269 -2.70 -6.26 10.92
C ILE A 269 -3.29 -4.97 11.50
N ARG A 270 -2.49 -4.24 12.29
CA ARG A 270 -2.90 -2.97 12.88
C ARG A 270 -3.26 -1.91 11.81
N LEU A 271 -2.48 -1.84 10.73
CA LEU A 271 -2.80 -0.99 9.58
C LEU A 271 -4.15 -1.34 8.94
N GLY A 272 -4.48 -2.63 8.86
CA GLY A 272 -5.78 -3.08 8.36
C GLY A 272 -6.95 -2.63 9.25
N GLU A 273 -6.79 -2.68 10.57
CA GLU A 273 -7.79 -2.19 11.52
C GLU A 273 -7.98 -0.67 11.45
N LEU A 274 -6.88 0.07 11.24
CA LEU A 274 -6.89 1.53 11.12
C LEU A 274 -7.38 2.03 9.75
N SER A 275 -7.57 1.15 8.78
CA SER A 275 -8.01 1.50 7.42
C SER A 275 -9.27 0.71 7.02
N PRO A 276 -10.38 0.84 7.77
CA PRO A 276 -11.61 0.15 7.45
C PRO A 276 -12.10 0.54 6.05
N GLY A 277 -12.37 -0.47 5.22
CA GLY A 277 -12.79 -0.24 3.82
C GLY A 277 -11.70 -0.42 2.79
N VAL A 278 -10.43 -0.29 3.16
CA VAL A 278 -9.28 -0.46 2.25
C VAL A 278 -8.81 -1.91 2.28
N VAL A 279 -8.83 -2.60 1.14
CA VAL A 279 -8.45 -4.02 1.06
C VAL A 279 -7.41 -4.26 -0.03
N TYR A 280 -6.18 -4.59 0.39
CA TYR A 280 -5.12 -5.05 -0.50
C TYR A 280 -5.11 -6.58 -0.57
N GLY A 281 -6.05 -7.15 -1.33
CA GLY A 281 -6.37 -8.58 -1.31
C GLY A 281 -5.18 -9.50 -1.61
N LEU A 282 -4.39 -9.20 -2.65
CA LEU A 282 -3.23 -10.01 -3.02
C LEU A 282 -2.12 -9.92 -1.98
N HIS A 283 -1.72 -8.70 -1.56
CA HIS A 283 -0.73 -8.46 -0.51
C HIS A 283 -1.03 -9.30 0.74
N ARG A 284 -2.28 -9.17 1.21
CA ARG A 284 -2.71 -9.75 2.47
C ARG A 284 -2.66 -11.27 2.38
N LYS A 285 -3.21 -11.86 1.31
CA LYS A 285 -3.18 -13.31 1.10
C LYS A 285 -1.76 -13.87 1.04
N LEU A 286 -0.87 -13.21 0.28
CA LEU A 286 0.53 -13.60 0.20
C LEU A 286 1.26 -13.45 1.54
N GLY A 287 1.00 -12.36 2.27
CA GLY A 287 1.57 -12.12 3.61
C GLY A 287 1.16 -13.18 4.64
N PHE A 288 -0.14 -13.53 4.71
CA PHE A 288 -0.61 -14.62 5.57
C PHE A 288 0.02 -15.98 5.20
N ALA A 289 0.13 -16.26 3.90
CA ALA A 289 0.78 -17.48 3.43
C ALA A 289 2.27 -17.52 3.81
N ALA A 290 3.03 -16.45 3.54
CA ALA A 290 4.44 -16.35 3.88
C ALA A 290 4.68 -16.47 5.40
N PHE A 291 3.87 -15.79 6.22
CA PHE A 291 3.96 -15.87 7.68
C PHE A 291 3.71 -17.30 8.18
N SER A 292 2.69 -17.99 7.65
CA SER A 292 2.36 -19.37 8.01
C SER A 292 3.49 -20.34 7.64
N LEU A 293 4.08 -20.21 6.44
CA LEU A 293 5.23 -21.03 6.04
C LEU A 293 6.47 -20.73 6.89
N GLY A 294 6.69 -19.47 7.24
CA GLY A 294 7.77 -19.05 8.15
C GLY A 294 7.63 -19.68 9.54
N ALA A 295 6.41 -19.68 10.09
CA ALA A 295 6.12 -20.32 11.38
C ALA A 295 6.32 -21.85 11.31
N LEU A 296 5.86 -22.49 10.23
CA LEU A 296 6.13 -23.90 9.98
C LEU A 296 7.65 -24.18 9.92
N GLN A 297 8.44 -23.27 9.35
CA GLN A 297 9.89 -23.42 9.31
C GLN A 297 10.60 -23.23 10.64
N THR A 298 10.13 -22.33 11.51
CA THR A 298 10.70 -22.20 12.85
C THR A 298 10.38 -23.43 13.72
N LEU A 299 9.19 -24.02 13.58
CA LEU A 299 8.85 -25.30 14.20
C LEU A 299 9.75 -26.47 13.73
N ALA A 300 10.36 -26.36 12.54
CA ALA A 300 11.29 -27.37 12.05
C ALA A 300 12.51 -27.55 12.98
N LEU A 301 12.90 -26.51 13.73
CA LEU A 301 13.96 -26.61 14.74
C LEU A 301 13.55 -27.50 15.91
N LEU A 302 12.31 -27.35 16.41
CA LEU A 302 11.78 -28.11 17.54
C LEU A 302 11.61 -29.59 17.20
N PHE A 303 11.10 -29.88 16.01
CA PHE A 303 10.82 -31.25 15.56
C PHE A 303 11.97 -31.89 14.77
N ARG A 304 13.21 -31.39 14.91
CA ARG A 304 14.37 -31.87 14.16
C ARG A 304 14.76 -33.30 14.57
N PRO A 305 14.57 -34.33 13.72
CA PRO A 305 14.89 -35.72 14.09
C PRO A 305 16.40 -35.95 14.16
N LYS A 306 16.85 -36.91 15.00
CA LYS A 306 18.24 -37.39 15.00
C LYS A 306 18.66 -37.86 13.60
N THR A 307 19.95 -37.76 13.27
CA THR A 307 20.49 -38.11 11.94
C THR A 307 20.25 -39.57 11.56
N THR A 308 20.14 -40.46 12.55
CA THR A 308 19.88 -41.90 12.39
C THR A 308 18.39 -42.24 12.23
N ASN A 309 17.48 -41.27 12.41
CA ASN A 309 16.04 -41.53 12.38
C ASN A 309 15.51 -41.56 10.93
N LYS A 310 14.68 -42.57 10.59
CA LYS A 310 14.03 -42.71 9.26
C LYS A 310 13.27 -41.46 8.81
N PHE A 311 12.67 -40.72 9.75
CA PHE A 311 11.91 -39.49 9.47
C PHE A 311 12.79 -38.30 9.06
N ARG A 312 14.12 -38.40 9.23
CA ARG A 312 15.07 -37.35 8.85
C ARG A 312 15.00 -37.03 7.35
N LYS A 313 14.70 -38.01 6.49
CA LYS A 313 14.55 -37.79 5.04
C LYS A 313 13.35 -36.91 4.72
N TYR A 314 12.18 -37.20 5.31
CA TYR A 314 10.97 -36.41 5.15
C TYR A 314 11.14 -35.00 5.72
N TRP A 315 11.71 -34.89 6.91
CA TRP A 315 12.02 -33.59 7.52
C TRP A 315 12.92 -32.73 6.62
N LYS A 316 13.95 -33.30 5.98
CA LYS A 316 14.81 -32.57 5.03
C LYS A 316 14.02 -32.07 3.81
N SER A 317 13.15 -32.91 3.24
CA SER A 317 12.34 -32.55 2.07
C SER A 317 11.34 -31.45 2.40
N TYR A 318 10.61 -31.60 3.52
CA TYR A 318 9.73 -30.59 4.09
C TYR A 318 10.47 -29.27 4.31
N HIS A 319 11.58 -29.29 5.06
CA HIS A 319 12.32 -28.09 5.42
C HIS A 319 12.88 -27.36 4.20
N HIS A 320 13.31 -28.09 3.17
CA HIS A 320 13.80 -27.50 1.93
C HIS A 320 12.64 -26.88 1.14
N SER A 321 11.61 -27.67 0.80
CA SER A 321 10.49 -27.23 -0.05
C SER A 321 9.71 -26.05 0.56
N VAL A 322 9.35 -26.14 1.84
CA VAL A 322 8.66 -25.06 2.58
C VAL A 322 9.56 -23.84 2.70
N GLY A 323 10.87 -24.04 2.93
CA GLY A 323 11.85 -22.95 2.99
C GLY A 323 11.92 -22.14 1.69
N TYR A 324 12.08 -22.80 0.54
CA TYR A 324 12.11 -22.10 -0.75
C TYR A 324 10.79 -21.42 -1.09
N ALA A 325 9.66 -22.09 -0.84
CA ALA A 325 8.35 -21.47 -1.02
C ALA A 325 8.19 -20.21 -0.15
N CYS A 326 8.63 -20.25 1.11
CA CYS A 326 8.61 -19.09 2.01
C CYS A 326 9.49 -17.93 1.49
N VAL A 327 10.69 -18.22 0.99
CA VAL A 327 11.58 -17.20 0.40
C VAL A 327 10.93 -16.54 -0.81
N VAL A 328 10.39 -17.33 -1.74
CA VAL A 328 9.74 -16.81 -2.95
C VAL A 328 8.51 -15.97 -2.58
N LEU A 329 7.62 -16.47 -1.72
CA LEU A 329 6.44 -15.71 -1.30
C LEU A 329 6.82 -14.44 -0.55
N GLY A 330 7.86 -14.47 0.29
CA GLY A 330 8.38 -13.29 0.99
C GLY A 330 8.81 -12.19 0.03
N VAL A 331 9.67 -12.51 -0.94
CA VAL A 331 10.16 -11.56 -1.95
C VAL A 331 9.01 -11.03 -2.83
N VAL A 332 8.13 -11.90 -3.32
CA VAL A 332 6.97 -11.48 -4.14
C VAL A 332 6.04 -10.57 -3.33
N ASN A 333 5.83 -10.87 -2.05
CA ASN A 333 4.97 -10.05 -1.20
C ASN A 333 5.57 -8.66 -0.91
N VAL A 334 6.91 -8.54 -0.84
CA VAL A 334 7.59 -7.24 -0.74
C VAL A 334 7.38 -6.42 -2.01
N PHE A 335 7.52 -7.01 -3.21
CA PHE A 335 7.20 -6.33 -4.46
C PHE A 335 5.75 -5.86 -4.52
N GLN A 336 4.83 -6.73 -4.10
CA GLN A 336 3.43 -6.37 -4.01
C GLN A 336 3.25 -5.19 -3.03
N GLY A 337 3.94 -5.18 -1.89
CA GLY A 337 3.92 -4.09 -0.92
C GLY A 337 4.31 -2.73 -1.52
N PHE A 338 5.31 -2.69 -2.40
CA PHE A 338 5.66 -1.46 -3.14
C PHE A 338 4.52 -0.97 -4.05
N GLU A 339 3.79 -1.87 -4.70
CA GLU A 339 2.61 -1.52 -5.51
C GLU A 339 1.49 -0.95 -4.64
N VAL A 340 1.23 -1.56 -3.48
CA VAL A 340 0.22 -1.12 -2.51
C VAL A 340 0.51 0.28 -1.97
N MET A 341 1.78 0.59 -1.75
CA MET A 341 2.21 1.90 -1.29
C MET A 341 2.21 2.97 -2.40
N GLY A 342 1.97 2.60 -3.66
CA GLY A 342 2.09 3.51 -4.80
C GLY A 342 3.54 3.86 -5.13
N GLU A 343 4.50 3.11 -4.60
CA GLU A 343 5.95 3.36 -4.70
C GLU A 343 6.60 2.50 -5.80
N SER A 344 5.83 2.15 -6.83
CA SER A 344 6.25 1.23 -7.89
C SER A 344 7.39 1.77 -8.76
N ARG A 345 7.57 3.09 -8.81
CA ARG A 345 8.65 3.81 -9.53
C ARG A 345 9.62 4.53 -8.58
N SER A 346 9.67 4.12 -7.32
CA SER A 346 10.47 4.77 -6.28
C SER A 346 11.95 4.35 -6.30
N TYR A 347 12.82 5.24 -5.81
CA TYR A 347 14.22 4.89 -5.53
C TYR A 347 14.36 3.78 -4.47
N ALA A 348 13.40 3.66 -3.55
CA ALA A 348 13.38 2.59 -2.56
C ALA A 348 13.20 1.21 -3.23
N LYS A 349 12.28 1.09 -4.19
CA LYS A 349 12.10 -0.16 -4.97
C LYS A 349 13.35 -0.46 -5.81
N LEU A 350 13.95 0.55 -6.42
CA LEU A 350 15.21 0.39 -7.15
C LEU A 350 16.33 -0.15 -6.23
N GLY A 351 16.50 0.45 -5.05
CA GLY A 351 17.48 -0.01 -4.05
C GLY A 351 17.24 -1.45 -3.62
N TYR A 352 15.98 -1.83 -3.39
CA TYR A 352 15.61 -3.22 -3.10
C TYR A 352 15.96 -4.18 -4.25
N CYS A 353 15.66 -3.80 -5.50
CA CYS A 353 16.03 -4.59 -6.69
C CYS A 353 17.54 -4.75 -6.83
N LEU A 354 18.31 -3.69 -6.58
CA LEU A 354 19.78 -3.74 -6.61
C LEU A 354 20.31 -4.70 -5.54
N CYS A 355 19.82 -4.59 -4.30
CA CYS A 355 20.19 -5.49 -3.20
C CYS A 355 19.91 -6.96 -3.56
N LEU A 356 18.72 -7.27 -4.08
CA LEU A 356 18.35 -8.63 -4.46
C LEU A 356 19.19 -9.14 -5.64
N SER A 357 19.45 -8.29 -6.64
CA SER A 357 20.27 -8.63 -7.81
C SER A 357 21.72 -8.92 -7.40
N THR A 358 22.27 -8.12 -6.48
CA THR A 358 23.60 -8.38 -5.90
C THR A 358 23.62 -9.72 -5.17
N LEU A 359 22.62 -10.02 -4.34
CA LEU A 359 22.54 -11.30 -3.64
C LEU A 359 22.46 -12.49 -4.60
N ILE A 360 21.65 -12.39 -5.65
CA ILE A 360 21.55 -13.41 -6.69
C ILE A 360 22.89 -13.57 -7.42
N GLY A 361 23.54 -12.46 -7.78
CA GLY A 361 24.86 -12.46 -8.42
C GLY A 361 25.94 -13.14 -7.56
N VAL A 362 25.95 -12.88 -6.26
CA VAL A 362 26.83 -13.56 -5.29
C VAL A 362 26.53 -15.06 -5.25
N CYS A 363 25.25 -15.45 -5.21
CA CYS A 363 24.87 -16.87 -5.22
C CYS A 363 25.34 -17.57 -6.51
N ILE A 364 25.16 -16.94 -7.68
CA ILE A 364 25.64 -17.47 -8.96
C ILE A 364 27.16 -17.64 -8.94
N ALA A 365 27.90 -16.64 -8.48
CA ALA A 365 29.36 -16.70 -8.38
C ALA A 365 29.83 -17.84 -7.45
N LEU A 366 29.18 -17.98 -6.28
CA LEU A 366 29.48 -19.06 -5.33
C LEU A 366 29.12 -20.45 -5.90
N GLU A 367 28.05 -20.55 -6.67
CA GLU A 367 27.64 -21.79 -7.34
C GLU A 367 28.65 -22.19 -8.41
N VAL A 368 29.08 -21.25 -9.27
CA VAL A 368 30.13 -21.48 -10.28
C VAL A 368 31.43 -21.91 -9.61
N ASN A 369 31.85 -21.22 -8.55
CA ASN A 369 33.06 -21.59 -7.81
C ASN A 369 32.94 -23.00 -7.19
N SER A 370 31.77 -23.34 -6.65
CA SER A 370 31.51 -24.68 -6.08
C SER A 370 31.63 -25.78 -7.14
N TRP A 371 31.12 -25.53 -8.35
CA TRP A 371 31.28 -26.43 -9.51
C TRP A 371 32.73 -26.57 -9.95
N VAL A 372 33.48 -25.47 -10.04
CA VAL A 372 34.91 -25.50 -10.39
C VAL A 372 35.69 -26.34 -9.38
N VAL A 373 35.44 -26.14 -8.08
CA VAL A 373 36.08 -26.93 -7.01
C VAL A 373 35.70 -28.40 -7.10
N PHE A 374 34.44 -28.72 -7.39
CA PHE A 374 33.98 -30.09 -7.58
C PHE A 374 34.68 -30.78 -8.75
N CYS A 375 34.73 -30.13 -9.91
CA CYS A 375 35.43 -30.65 -11.09
C CYS A 375 36.93 -30.85 -10.83
N ARG A 376 37.59 -29.91 -10.13
CA ARG A 376 38.99 -30.04 -9.75
C ARG A 376 39.23 -31.25 -8.85
N LYS A 377 38.42 -31.42 -7.79
CA LYS A 377 38.52 -32.59 -6.89
C LYS A 377 38.29 -33.90 -7.62
N SER A 378 37.29 -33.96 -8.51
CA SER A 378 37.04 -35.14 -9.33
C SER A 378 38.24 -35.49 -10.23
N LYS A 379 38.92 -34.48 -10.79
CA LYS A 379 40.14 -34.67 -11.57
C LYS A 379 41.31 -35.16 -10.71
N GLU A 380 41.52 -34.56 -9.53
CA GLU A 380 42.55 -34.99 -8.57
C GLU A 380 42.33 -36.44 -8.10
N GLU A 381 41.09 -36.83 -7.81
CA GLU A 381 40.73 -38.21 -7.45
C GLU A 381 40.98 -39.19 -8.61
N LYS A 382 40.69 -38.79 -9.85
CA LYS A 382 40.99 -39.59 -11.04
C LYS A 382 42.50 -39.79 -11.20
N LEU A 383 43.29 -38.71 -11.10
CA LEU A 383 44.75 -38.77 -11.18
C LEU A 383 45.37 -39.63 -10.06
N ARG A 384 44.80 -39.59 -8.83
CA ARG A 384 45.19 -40.49 -7.74
C ARG A 384 44.88 -41.95 -8.04
N ARG A 385 43.72 -42.28 -8.63
CA ARG A 385 43.36 -43.64 -9.03
C ARG A 385 44.27 -44.17 -10.15
N GLU A 386 44.69 -43.29 -11.05
CA GLU A 386 45.61 -43.61 -12.15
C GLU A 386 47.09 -43.64 -11.71
N GLY A 387 47.39 -43.41 -10.43
CA GLY A 387 48.76 -43.48 -9.88
C GLY A 387 49.66 -42.29 -10.25
N LEU A 388 49.12 -41.25 -10.90
CA LEU A 388 49.86 -40.07 -11.37
C LEU A 388 50.19 -39.08 -10.24
N ILE A 389 49.65 -39.29 -9.03
CA ILE A 389 49.92 -38.52 -7.82
C ILE A 389 50.18 -39.49 -6.67
N SER A 390 51.45 -39.74 -6.34
CA SER A 390 51.85 -40.57 -5.19
C SER A 390 51.74 -39.77 -3.88
N GLY A 391 51.06 -40.33 -2.88
CA GLY A 391 50.90 -39.71 -1.57
C GLY A 391 52.19 -39.77 -0.75
N MET A 392 52.70 -38.62 -0.32
CA MET A 392 53.74 -38.53 0.70
C MET A 392 53.14 -38.91 2.06
N SER A 393 52.97 -40.22 2.31
CA SER A 393 52.58 -40.76 3.60
C SER A 393 53.80 -40.75 4.53
N GLY A 394 53.86 -39.77 5.43
CA GLY A 394 54.83 -39.75 6.51
C GLY A 394 54.71 -41.01 7.39
N LYS A 395 55.73 -41.86 7.33
CA LYS A 395 55.95 -42.94 8.29
C LYS A 395 56.45 -42.31 9.59
N GLY A 396 55.63 -42.32 10.63
CA GLY A 396 56.10 -42.18 12.00
C GLY A 396 56.98 -43.38 12.35
N SER A 397 58.21 -43.11 12.78
CA SER A 397 59.05 -44.05 13.52
C SER A 397 59.52 -43.33 14.78
N GLY A 398 58.72 -43.41 15.83
CA GLY A 398 59.19 -43.18 17.19
C GLY A 398 59.67 -44.52 17.76
N SER A 399 60.98 -44.62 17.99
CA SER A 399 61.58 -45.62 18.86
C SER A 399 62.15 -44.86 20.06
N HIS A 400 61.46 -44.96 21.20
CA HIS A 400 61.95 -44.56 22.51
C HIS A 400 62.96 -45.60 23.01
N GLY A 401 64.09 -45.12 23.53
CA GLY A 401 64.73 -45.73 24.69
C GLY A 401 64.09 -45.23 25.98
#